data_AF-A0A239PFH8-F1
#
_entry.id   AF-A0A239PFH8-F1
#
_cell.length_a   1.000
_cell.length_b   1.000
_cell.length_c   1.000
_cell.angle_alpha   90.00
_cell.angle_beta   90.00
_cell.angle_gamma   90.00
#
_symmetry.space_group_name_H-M   'P 1'
#
loop_
_entity.id
_entity.type
_entity.pdbx_description
1 polymer ?
#
loop_
_entity_poly.entity_id
_entity_poly.type
_entity_poly.pdbx_seq_one_letter_code
_entity_poly.pdbx_strand_id
1 'polypeptide(L)'
;MHLVAGFASSGARWRAVCSCGYTTTPRVDERRALAALHTEHELSVPVCGLCGHDYTGRSWRQLRDVDLRILASGPAGDQFLACRDLPQSCRDGAAQRQMHLDRAAREGFGLPVPPPRLRVVPGGRR
;
A
#
# COMPACT_ATOMS: atom_id res chain seq x y z
N MET A 1 -6.72 -0.17 -5.47
CA MET A 1 -5.39 -0.78 -5.22
C MET A 1 -5.45 -2.26 -5.55
N HIS A 2 -4.43 -2.78 -6.22
CA HIS A 2 -4.41 -4.12 -6.81
C HIS A 2 -3.21 -4.91 -6.28
N LEU A 3 -3.47 -5.83 -5.35
CA LEU A 3 -2.49 -6.78 -4.84
C LEU A 3 -2.99 -8.21 -5.02
N VAL A 4 -2.08 -9.17 -5.05
CA VAL A 4 -2.44 -10.59 -5.07
C VAL A 4 -3.10 -10.95 -3.74
N ALA A 5 -4.38 -11.30 -3.78
CA ALA A 5 -5.15 -11.75 -2.62
C ALA A 5 -5.00 -13.24 -2.37
N GLY A 6 -4.65 -14.03 -3.39
CA GLY A 6 -4.41 -15.46 -3.27
C GLY A 6 -4.69 -16.19 -4.58
N PHE A 7 -4.98 -17.49 -4.46
CA PHE A 7 -5.22 -18.36 -5.60
C PHE A 7 -6.47 -19.22 -5.38
N ALA A 8 -7.21 -19.45 -6.46
CA ALA A 8 -8.33 -20.39 -6.50
C ALA A 8 -7.93 -21.63 -7.31
N SER A 9 -7.90 -22.81 -6.67
CA SER A 9 -7.50 -24.08 -7.30
C SER A 9 -8.68 -24.89 -7.82
N SER A 10 -8.39 -25.76 -8.79
CA SER A 10 -9.20 -26.91 -9.19
C SER A 10 -8.25 -27.98 -9.73
N GLY A 11 -8.12 -29.09 -9.00
CA GLY A 11 -7.05 -30.06 -9.25
C GLY A 11 -5.67 -29.41 -9.13
N ALA A 12 -4.78 -29.69 -10.09
CA ALA A 12 -3.43 -29.13 -10.14
C ALA A 12 -3.35 -27.72 -10.78
N ARG A 13 -4.48 -27.09 -11.14
CA ARG A 13 -4.51 -25.81 -11.86
C ARG A 13 -5.14 -24.71 -11.01
N TRP A 14 -4.67 -23.49 -11.21
CA TRP A 14 -4.88 -22.32 -10.37
C TRP A 14 -5.35 -21.11 -11.19
N ARG A 15 -6.11 -20.23 -10.54
CA ARG A 15 -6.32 -18.84 -10.95
C ARG A 15 -5.76 -17.94 -9.86
N ALA A 16 -5.08 -16.87 -10.24
CA ALA A 16 -4.66 -15.84 -9.30
C ALA A 16 -5.82 -14.85 -9.10
N VAL A 17 -5.99 -14.40 -7.86
CA VAL A 17 -7.07 -13.51 -7.44
C VAL A 17 -6.48 -12.20 -6.96
N CYS A 18 -6.98 -11.09 -7.47
CA CYS A 18 -6.66 -9.74 -7.02
C CYS A 18 -7.48 -9.35 -5.79
N SER A 19 -6.97 -8.44 -4.97
CA SER A 19 -7.67 -7.81 -3.86
C SER A 19 -8.96 -7.08 -4.26
N CYS A 20 -9.10 -6.69 -5.53
CA CYS A 20 -10.34 -6.08 -6.05
C CYS A 20 -11.38 -7.12 -6.55
N GLY A 21 -11.06 -8.42 -6.51
CA GLY A 21 -11.95 -9.50 -6.98
C GLY A 21 -11.68 -9.99 -8.40
N TYR A 22 -10.84 -9.31 -9.19
CA TYR A 22 -10.42 -9.82 -10.49
C TYR A 22 -9.74 -11.18 -10.36
N THR A 23 -10.06 -12.10 -11.26
CA THR A 23 -9.52 -13.46 -11.25
C THR A 23 -9.00 -13.81 -12.63
N THR A 24 -7.77 -14.30 -12.74
CA THR A 24 -7.17 -14.64 -14.02
C THR A 24 -7.81 -15.84 -14.69
N THR A 25 -7.75 -15.87 -16.02
CA THR A 25 -8.26 -17.00 -16.83
C THR A 25 -7.34 -17.27 -18.02
N PRO A 26 -7.15 -18.53 -18.45
CA PRO A 26 -7.71 -19.78 -17.92
C PRO A 26 -6.97 -20.28 -16.65
N ARG A 27 -7.39 -21.44 -16.11
CA ARG A 27 -6.66 -22.11 -15.02
C ARG A 27 -5.32 -22.67 -15.52
N VAL A 28 -4.23 -22.35 -14.85
CA VAL A 28 -2.84 -22.72 -15.23
C VAL A 28 -2.03 -23.07 -13.97
N ASP A 29 -0.74 -23.37 -14.08
CA ASP A 29 0.11 -23.50 -12.88
C ASP A 29 0.19 -22.18 -12.10
N GLU A 30 0.57 -22.23 -10.82
CA GLU A 30 0.60 -21.06 -9.93
C GLU A 30 1.46 -19.92 -10.50
N ARG A 31 2.65 -20.24 -11.04
CA ARG A 31 3.58 -19.24 -11.59
C ARG A 31 2.97 -18.53 -12.79
N ARG A 32 2.36 -19.27 -13.72
CA ARG A 32 1.66 -18.68 -14.86
C ARG A 32 0.42 -17.91 -14.46
N ALA A 33 -0.32 -18.37 -13.45
CA ALA A 33 -1.50 -17.68 -12.96
C ALA A 33 -1.14 -16.33 -12.34
N LEU A 34 -0.04 -16.29 -11.58
CA LEU A 34 0.52 -15.05 -11.04
C LEU A 34 1.00 -14.11 -12.16
N ALA A 35 1.75 -14.63 -13.13
CA ALA A 35 2.22 -13.84 -14.27
C ALA A 35 1.05 -13.23 -15.05
N ALA A 36 0.00 -14.02 -15.33
CA ALA A 36 -1.22 -13.53 -15.96
C ALA A 36 -1.85 -12.38 -15.17
N LEU A 37 -1.84 -12.46 -13.83
CA LEU A 37 -2.41 -11.38 -12.99
C LEU A 37 -1.58 -10.09 -13.11
N HIS A 38 -0.25 -10.22 -13.13
CA HIS A 38 0.64 -9.08 -13.35
C HIS A 38 0.41 -8.42 -14.72
N THR A 39 0.18 -9.21 -15.77
CA THR A 39 0.06 -8.69 -17.14
C THR A 39 -1.34 -8.22 -17.51
N GLU A 40 -2.38 -8.89 -17.02
CA GLU A 40 -3.77 -8.66 -17.44
C GLU A 40 -4.52 -7.67 -16.54
N HIS A 41 -3.99 -7.39 -15.34
CA HIS A 41 -4.73 -6.68 -14.30
C HIS A 41 -3.90 -5.68 -13.48
N GLU A 42 -2.79 -5.20 -14.06
CA GLU A 42 -1.99 -4.05 -13.59
C GLU A 42 -1.82 -3.98 -12.06
N LEU A 43 -1.04 -4.90 -11.51
CA LEU A 43 -0.77 -4.91 -10.07
C LEU A 43 -0.08 -3.61 -9.62
N SER A 44 -0.49 -3.11 -8.47
CA SER A 44 0.07 -1.92 -7.86
C SER A 44 1.53 -2.14 -7.49
N VAL A 45 2.38 -1.17 -7.82
CA VAL A 45 3.79 -1.18 -7.39
C VAL A 45 3.83 -1.25 -5.86
N PRO A 46 4.60 -2.18 -5.26
CA PRO A 46 4.55 -2.45 -3.83
C PRO A 46 5.35 -1.42 -3.01
N VAL A 47 5.01 -0.14 -3.16
CA VAL A 47 5.63 0.97 -2.41
C VAL A 47 4.67 1.43 -1.32
N CYS A 48 5.19 1.58 -0.10
CA CYS A 48 4.39 2.12 1.00
C CYS A 48 4.07 3.60 0.75
N GLY A 49 2.79 3.89 0.57
CA GLY A 49 2.23 5.22 0.46
C GLY A 49 2.27 6.05 1.75
N LEU A 50 3.03 5.69 2.79
CA LEU A 50 3.29 6.55 3.96
C LEU A 50 4.78 6.90 4.07
N CYS A 51 5.64 5.89 4.18
CA CYS A 51 7.09 6.07 4.35
C CYS A 51 7.90 5.97 3.05
N GLY A 52 7.28 5.60 1.92
CA GLY A 52 7.96 5.46 0.63
C GLY A 52 8.83 4.21 0.50
N HIS A 53 8.83 3.29 1.47
CA HIS A 53 9.62 2.06 1.37
C HIS A 53 9.16 1.20 0.20
N ASP A 54 10.11 0.76 -0.62
CA ASP A 54 9.88 -0.07 -1.80
C ASP A 54 10.07 -1.56 -1.47
N TYR A 55 9.03 -2.35 -1.70
CA TYR A 55 9.02 -3.80 -1.49
C TYR A 55 9.14 -4.57 -2.82
N THR A 56 9.62 -3.94 -3.89
CA THR A 56 9.89 -4.60 -5.16
C THR A 56 10.86 -5.78 -4.96
N GLY A 57 10.59 -6.90 -5.61
CA GLY A 57 11.35 -8.14 -5.45
C GLY A 57 10.87 -9.06 -4.32
N ARG A 58 9.93 -8.63 -3.48
CA ARG A 58 9.24 -9.52 -2.53
C ARG A 58 8.26 -10.44 -3.26
N SER A 59 8.11 -11.65 -2.76
CA SER A 59 7.08 -12.58 -3.25
C SER A 59 5.67 -12.06 -2.93
N TRP A 60 4.69 -12.46 -3.73
CA TRP A 60 3.29 -12.08 -3.50
C TRP A 60 2.81 -12.44 -2.08
N ARG A 61 3.27 -13.58 -1.54
CA ARG A 61 2.92 -14.05 -0.19
C ARG A 61 3.53 -13.15 0.88
N GLN A 62 4.79 -12.73 0.72
CA GLN A 62 5.42 -11.76 1.62
C GLN A 62 4.67 -10.43 1.61
N LEU A 63 4.38 -9.90 0.41
CA LEU A 63 3.62 -8.66 0.26
C LEU A 63 2.24 -8.73 0.94
N ARG A 64 1.52 -9.83 0.72
CA ARG A 64 0.15 -10.02 1.22
C ARG A 64 0.12 -10.34 2.71
N ASP A 65 1.00 -11.16 3.24
CA ASP A 65 0.85 -11.73 4.57
C ASP A 65 1.74 -11.03 5.61
N VAL A 66 2.86 -10.42 5.19
CA VAL A 66 3.90 -9.89 6.08
C VAL A 66 4.12 -8.39 5.89
N ASP A 67 4.35 -7.92 4.68
CA ASP A 67 4.96 -6.61 4.45
C ASP A 67 3.95 -5.48 4.36
N LEU A 68 2.85 -5.68 3.62
CA LEU A 68 1.93 -4.62 3.24
C LEU A 68 0.49 -4.89 3.67
N ARG A 69 -0.30 -3.82 3.75
CA ARG A 69 -1.75 -3.84 3.86
C ARG A 69 -2.36 -2.72 3.02
N ILE A 70 -3.60 -2.88 2.57
CA ILE A 70 -4.34 -1.85 1.85
C ILE A 70 -5.09 -1.00 2.88
N LEU A 71 -4.94 0.31 2.81
CA LEU A 71 -5.70 1.28 3.60
C LEU A 71 -6.54 2.17 2.70
N ALA A 72 -7.69 2.60 3.21
CA ALA A 72 -8.52 3.60 2.59
C ALA A 72 -8.23 4.97 3.24
N SER A 73 -8.16 6.02 2.42
CA SER A 73 -8.07 7.42 2.85
C SER A 73 -9.36 8.15 2.52
N GLY A 74 -9.92 8.79 3.55
CA GLY A 74 -11.01 9.75 3.41
C GLY A 74 -12.36 9.15 2.99
N PRO A 75 -13.39 10.01 2.85
CA PRO A 75 -14.75 9.60 2.50
C PRO A 75 -14.89 9.14 1.04
N ALA A 76 -13.98 9.58 0.14
CA ALA A 76 -13.95 9.13 -1.25
C ALA A 76 -13.47 7.67 -1.40
N GLY A 77 -12.84 7.10 -0.36
CA GLY A 77 -12.43 5.70 -0.35
C GLY A 77 -11.17 5.40 -1.16
N ASP A 78 -10.36 6.41 -1.49
CA ASP A 78 -9.09 6.23 -2.19
C ASP A 78 -8.21 5.24 -1.43
N GLN A 79 -7.65 4.25 -2.12
CA GLN A 79 -6.87 3.20 -1.48
C GLN A 79 -5.38 3.39 -1.73
N PHE A 80 -4.56 3.05 -0.73
CA PHE A 80 -3.10 3.03 -0.85
C PHE A 80 -2.48 1.87 -0.07
N LEU A 81 -1.25 1.51 -0.44
CA LEU A 81 -0.48 0.50 0.27
C LEU A 81 0.24 1.10 1.47
N ALA A 82 0.21 0.42 2.60
CA ALA A 82 0.94 0.80 3.81
C ALA A 82 1.72 -0.40 4.35
N CYS A 83 2.87 -0.15 5.00
CA CYS A 83 3.54 -1.17 5.79
C CYS A 83 2.55 -1.76 6.81
N ARG A 84 2.53 -3.08 6.94
CA ARG A 84 1.53 -3.82 7.71
C ARG A 84 1.40 -3.34 9.16
N ASP A 85 2.54 -3.23 9.85
CA ASP A 85 2.57 -2.88 11.27
C ASP A 85 2.70 -1.39 11.55
N LEU A 86 2.69 -0.55 10.50
CA LEU A 86 2.85 0.91 10.61
C LEU A 86 4.03 1.30 11.54
N PRO A 87 5.27 0.91 11.18
CA PRO A 87 6.46 1.26 11.96
C PRO A 87 6.62 2.78 12.11
N GLN A 88 7.52 3.20 12.98
CA GLN A 88 7.74 4.61 13.28
C GLN A 88 7.94 5.47 12.01
N SER A 89 8.67 4.97 11.02
CA SER A 89 8.86 5.65 9.74
C SER A 89 7.54 5.95 8.99
N CYS A 90 6.54 5.07 9.05
CA CYS A 90 5.21 5.33 8.50
C CYS A 90 4.47 6.42 9.28
N ARG A 91 4.60 6.42 10.61
CA ARG A 91 3.98 7.43 11.47
C ARG A 91 4.58 8.81 11.22
N ASP A 92 5.91 8.88 11.10
CA ASP A 92 6.63 10.11 10.80
C ASP A 92 6.25 10.63 9.40
N GLY A 93 6.23 9.76 8.39
CA GLY A 93 5.81 10.12 7.04
C GLY A 93 4.36 10.60 6.96
N ALA A 94 3.44 9.97 7.70
CA ALA A 94 2.05 10.41 7.79
C ALA A 94 1.93 11.79 8.44
N ALA A 95 2.67 12.02 9.53
CA ALA A 95 2.64 13.28 10.26
C ALA A 95 3.27 14.43 9.45
N GLN A 96 4.33 14.16 8.69
CA GLN A 96 4.89 15.12 7.74
C GLN A 96 3.87 15.51 6.65
N ARG A 97 3.17 14.55 6.07
CA ARG A 97 2.12 14.84 5.07
C ARG A 97 0.98 15.66 5.66
N GLN A 98 0.54 15.34 6.87
CA GLN A 98 -0.48 16.14 7.56
C GLN A 98 0.00 17.58 7.73
N MET A 99 1.24 17.79 8.17
CA MET A 99 1.81 19.14 8.29
C MET A 99 1.85 19.88 6.95
N HIS A 100 2.18 19.20 5.84
CA HIS A 100 2.14 19.81 4.51
C HIS A 100 0.73 20.19 4.08
N LEU A 101 -0.27 19.32 4.33
CA LEU A 101 -1.67 19.60 4.03
C LEU A 101 -2.21 20.76 4.89
N ASP A 102 -1.90 20.76 6.19
CA ASP A 102 -2.25 21.83 7.12
C ASP A 102 -1.67 23.17 6.64
N ARG A 103 -0.38 23.17 6.29
CA ARG A 103 0.28 24.36 5.75
C ARG A 103 -0.40 24.87 4.47
N ALA A 104 -0.69 23.98 3.53
CA ALA A 104 -1.36 24.32 2.28
C ALA A 104 -2.79 24.84 2.52
N ALA A 105 -3.53 24.25 3.46
CA ALA A 105 -4.86 24.70 3.84
C ALA A 105 -4.84 26.11 4.42
N ARG A 106 -3.86 26.41 5.29
CA ARG A 106 -3.67 27.75 5.86
C ARG A 106 -3.29 28.77 4.79
N GLU A 107 -2.30 28.45 3.97
CA GLU A 107 -1.76 29.38 2.96
C GLU A 107 -2.74 29.60 1.81
N GLY A 108 -3.47 28.58 1.38
CA GLY A 108 -4.41 28.66 0.26
C GLY A 108 -5.81 29.16 0.62
N PHE A 109 -6.29 28.87 1.84
CA PHE A 109 -7.69 29.11 2.21
C PHE A 109 -7.85 29.89 3.52
N GLY A 110 -6.76 30.29 4.19
CA GLY A 110 -6.82 31.01 5.46
C GLY A 110 -7.38 30.18 6.62
N LEU A 111 -7.45 28.85 6.48
CA LEU A 111 -8.04 27.99 7.48
C LEU A 111 -7.15 27.93 8.74
N PRO A 112 -7.74 28.07 9.95
CA PRO A 112 -6.98 27.91 11.18
C PRO A 112 -6.53 26.46 11.31
N VAL A 113 -5.22 26.26 11.41
CA VAL A 113 -4.63 24.93 11.57
C VAL A 113 -4.25 24.68 13.01
N PRO A 114 -4.56 23.47 13.52
CA PRO A 114 -4.17 23.09 14.87
C PRO A 114 -2.64 23.14 15.01
N PRO A 115 -2.12 23.46 16.20
CA PRO A 115 -0.68 23.43 16.42
C PRO A 115 -0.13 22.03 16.10
N PRO A 116 1.05 21.95 15.45
CA PRO A 116 1.60 20.68 15.02
C PRO A 116 1.79 19.75 16.22
N ARG A 117 1.27 18.52 16.13
CA ARG A 117 1.46 17.48 17.15
C ARG A 117 2.84 16.80 17.07
N LEU A 118 3.69 17.25 16.16
CA LEU A 118 5.03 16.74 15.95
C LEU A 118 5.94 17.20 17.10
N ARG A 119 6.52 16.23 17.81
CA ARG A 119 7.58 16.50 18.77
C ARG A 119 8.91 16.46 18.03
N VAL A 120 9.73 17.51 18.16
CA VAL A 120 11.09 17.51 17.64
C VAL A 120 11.87 16.40 18.35
N VAL A 121 12.26 15.38 17.61
CA VAL A 121 13.14 14.33 18.14
C VAL A 121 14.58 14.80 17.90
N PRO A 122 15.42 14.91 18.94
CA PRO A 122 16.82 15.28 18.74
C PRO A 122 17.48 14.28 17.78
N GLY A 123 18.14 14.80 16.74
CA GLY A 123 18.79 13.99 15.70
C GLY A 123 19.82 13.04 16.31
N GLY A 124 19.46 11.76 16.43
CA GLY A 124 20.34 10.74 16.95
C GLY A 124 21.46 10.45 15.95
N ARG A 125 22.70 10.78 16.31
CA ARG A 125 23.87 10.13 15.73
C ARG A 125 23.87 8.67 16.17
N ARG A 126 23.79 7.74 15.21
CA ARG A 126 24.30 6.37 15.35
C ARG A 126 24.98 5.99 14.04
#